data_AF-A0A8S2RXR7-F1
#
_entry.id   AF-A0A8S2RXR7-F1
#
_cell.length_a   1.000
_cell.length_b   1.000
_cell.length_c   1.000
_cell.angle_alpha   90.00
_cell.angle_beta   90.00
_cell.angle_gamma   90.00
#
_symmetry.space_group_name_H-M   'P 1'
#
loop_
_entity.id
_entity.type
_entity.pdbx_description
1 polymer ?
#
loop_
_entity_poly.entity_id
_entity_poly.type
_entity_poly.pdbx_seq_one_letter_code
_entity_poly.pdbx_strand_id
1 'polypeptide(L)'
;MLRTIFLSLILFVSLSSTSLLRKSIVRRQNEPETCDAIEGFDCKCTYYRVTCTSDRDLPPSIKVLQNEQQKYQSVELVINGERAQNVHDYTFEPVKQLYKPEADNLEFRIKFEKFSELHLSSPSIFNKVFPDNLPSTVRKIMALEVYNPLVQPNDNAHLFSNLNVDSLELYVLYPFRGTFQQLFNGADIKFLRLSGGDIRSDVSQPFTGNIARLELAKQASQLSVQNFPAYPAHELIINAFYVTDFTSEHPPNYSNLGEVRIYSQERIPANAFRNYPNLHTLSITTDQEIDPHALDGLHNLEKLTIKDTKPSLELLNNLPNVKEFETNVDKLSEREQCDLVEKLANGQVAVQA
;
A
#
# COMPACT_ATOMS: atom_id res chain seq x y z
N MET A 1 41.23 -62.64 -36.58
CA MET A 1 40.15 -63.54 -36.09
C MET A 1 39.25 -62.68 -35.21
N LEU A 2 37.97 -62.43 -35.53
CA LEU A 2 36.80 -63.32 -35.58
C LEU A 2 36.15 -63.55 -34.19
N ARG A 3 35.07 -62.78 -33.91
CA ARG A 3 33.87 -63.13 -33.08
C ARG A 3 34.09 -63.43 -31.57
N THR A 4 33.21 -63.16 -30.60
CA THR A 4 31.85 -62.53 -30.50
C THR A 4 31.68 -61.99 -29.05
N ILE A 5 30.57 -61.47 -28.48
CA ILE A 5 29.13 -61.47 -28.78
C ILE A 5 28.44 -60.18 -28.23
N PHE A 6 27.13 -59.99 -28.47
CA PHE A 6 26.26 -59.00 -27.81
C PHE A 6 25.50 -59.63 -26.63
N LEU A 7 25.36 -58.95 -25.48
CA LEU A 7 24.05 -58.64 -24.86
C LEU A 7 24.16 -57.69 -23.64
N SER A 8 23.02 -57.10 -23.27
CA SER A 8 22.83 -56.08 -22.24
C SER A 8 22.36 -56.62 -20.89
N LEU A 9 22.64 -55.89 -19.79
CA LEU A 9 21.62 -55.65 -18.75
C LEU A 9 21.85 -54.30 -18.04
N ILE A 10 20.76 -53.74 -17.48
CA ILE A 10 20.70 -52.44 -16.81
C ILE A 10 20.69 -52.64 -15.29
N LEU A 11 21.35 -51.76 -14.53
CA LEU A 11 20.89 -51.42 -13.18
C LEU A 11 21.12 -49.94 -12.86
N PHE A 12 20.09 -49.11 -13.10
CA PHE A 12 20.01 -47.76 -12.56
C PHE A 12 19.28 -47.82 -11.20
N VAL A 13 19.93 -47.40 -10.12
CA VAL A 13 19.26 -47.09 -8.84
C VAL A 13 19.79 -45.75 -8.32
N SER A 14 18.90 -44.92 -7.82
CA SER A 14 19.08 -43.48 -7.60
C SER A 14 19.91 -43.11 -6.36
N LEU A 15 20.71 -42.05 -6.51
CA LEU A 15 21.28 -41.26 -5.42
C LEU A 15 20.82 -39.79 -5.57
N SER A 16 19.54 -39.53 -5.31
CA SER A 16 18.90 -38.23 -5.56
C SER A 16 17.86 -37.82 -4.49
N SER A 17 18.10 -38.20 -3.23
CA SER A 17 17.11 -38.08 -2.14
C SER A 17 17.31 -36.90 -1.17
N THR A 18 18.48 -36.25 -1.17
CA THR A 18 18.85 -35.26 -0.14
C THR A 18 18.30 -33.84 -0.37
N SER A 19 18.06 -33.44 -1.62
CA SER A 19 17.55 -32.11 -1.97
C SER A 19 16.06 -31.94 -1.69
N LEU A 20 15.26 -33.00 -1.89
CA LEU A 20 13.82 -33.00 -1.63
C LEU A 20 13.50 -32.96 -0.13
N LEU A 21 14.27 -33.68 0.70
CA LEU A 21 14.11 -33.65 2.16
C LEU A 21 14.38 -32.27 2.78
N ARG A 22 15.40 -31.53 2.30
CA ARG A 22 15.63 -30.15 2.77
C ARG A 22 14.46 -29.22 2.41
N LYS A 23 13.87 -29.36 1.21
CA LYS A 23 12.71 -28.54 0.82
C LYS A 23 11.43 -28.92 1.58
N SER A 24 11.21 -30.17 1.97
CA SER A 24 10.03 -30.54 2.78
C SER A 24 10.15 -30.13 4.24
N ILE A 25 11.36 -30.19 4.84
CA ILE A 25 11.60 -29.74 6.22
C ILE A 25 11.36 -28.22 6.35
N VAL A 26 11.98 -27.41 5.48
CA VAL A 26 11.79 -25.94 5.51
C VAL A 26 10.32 -25.55 5.23
N ARG A 27 9.59 -26.33 4.42
CA ARG A 27 8.17 -26.04 4.14
C ARG A 27 7.25 -26.35 5.33
N ARG A 28 7.56 -27.39 6.13
CA ARG A 28 6.83 -27.70 7.37
C ARG A 28 7.03 -26.65 8.47
N GLN A 29 8.20 -26.03 8.56
CA GLN A 29 8.49 -24.98 9.56
C GLN A 29 7.73 -23.66 9.33
N ASN A 30 6.92 -23.58 8.27
CA ASN A 30 6.13 -22.40 7.89
C ASN A 30 4.61 -22.64 7.97
N GLU A 31 4.14 -23.83 8.35
CA GLU A 31 2.73 -24.07 8.62
C GLU A 31 2.37 -23.44 9.98
N PRO A 32 1.33 -22.58 10.10
CA PRO A 32 1.05 -21.89 11.37
C PRO A 32 0.50 -22.83 12.45
N GLU A 33 1.29 -23.06 13.51
CA GLU A 33 0.92 -23.88 14.66
C GLU A 33 0.20 -23.03 15.73
N THR A 34 -0.72 -23.63 16.48
CA THR A 34 -1.37 -22.97 17.63
C THR A 34 -0.38 -22.71 18.77
N CYS A 35 -0.39 -21.51 19.35
CA CYS A 35 0.57 -21.09 20.36
C CYS A 35 -0.06 -20.17 21.41
N ASP A 36 0.51 -20.14 22.61
CA ASP A 36 0.15 -19.22 23.68
C ASP A 36 1.16 -18.05 23.71
N ALA A 37 0.93 -17.03 22.86
CA ALA A 37 1.82 -15.86 22.77
C ALA A 37 1.33 -14.65 23.58
N ILE A 38 0.02 -14.46 23.68
CA ILE A 38 -0.63 -13.35 24.40
C ILE A 38 -1.78 -13.91 25.22
N GLU A 39 -1.83 -13.61 26.52
CA GLU A 39 -2.88 -14.12 27.41
C GLU A 39 -4.26 -13.60 26.98
N GLY A 40 -5.20 -14.52 26.74
CA GLY A 40 -6.58 -14.19 26.31
C GLY A 40 -6.79 -14.07 24.80
N PHE A 41 -5.80 -14.45 23.98
CA PHE A 41 -5.87 -14.48 22.52
C PHE A 41 -5.63 -15.89 21.96
N ASP A 42 -6.38 -16.26 20.93
CA ASP A 42 -6.12 -17.46 20.12
C ASP A 42 -5.02 -17.13 19.10
N CYS A 43 -3.78 -17.54 19.37
CA CYS A 43 -2.64 -17.22 18.51
C CYS A 43 -2.21 -18.39 17.61
N LYS A 44 -1.72 -18.04 16.42
CA LYS A 44 -1.03 -18.92 15.48
C LYS A 44 0.36 -18.38 15.19
N CYS A 45 1.36 -19.22 15.38
CA CYS A 45 2.77 -18.87 15.29
C CYS A 45 3.47 -19.59 14.14
N THR A 46 4.50 -18.94 13.62
CA THR A 46 5.49 -19.48 12.68
C THR A 46 6.88 -19.00 13.13
N TYR A 47 7.96 -19.40 12.47
CA TYR A 47 9.32 -18.97 12.84
C TYR A 47 9.58 -17.44 12.75
N TYR A 48 8.68 -16.66 12.14
CA TYR A 48 8.86 -15.23 11.86
C TYR A 48 7.61 -14.36 12.13
N ARG A 49 6.41 -14.95 12.14
CA ARG A 49 5.15 -14.23 12.34
C ARG A 49 4.30 -14.89 13.42
N VAL A 50 3.64 -14.06 14.23
CA VAL A 50 2.51 -14.44 15.08
C VAL A 50 1.26 -13.65 14.65
N THR A 51 0.15 -14.35 14.48
CA THR A 51 -1.19 -13.75 14.32
C THR A 51 -2.03 -14.17 15.53
N CYS A 52 -2.54 -13.20 16.29
CA CYS A 52 -3.36 -13.42 17.48
C CYS A 52 -4.76 -12.83 17.30
N THR A 53 -5.79 -13.65 17.47
CA THR A 53 -7.20 -13.22 17.43
C THR A 53 -7.76 -13.14 18.85
N SER A 54 -8.63 -12.18 19.14
CA SER A 54 -9.51 -12.25 20.31
C SER A 54 -10.94 -11.86 19.91
N ASP A 55 -11.91 -12.44 20.61
CA ASP A 55 -13.34 -12.13 20.54
C ASP A 55 -13.82 -11.31 21.76
N ARG A 56 -12.88 -10.92 22.64
CA ARG A 56 -13.10 -10.36 23.97
C ARG A 56 -12.78 -8.88 24.03
N ASP A 57 -13.37 -8.21 25.01
CA ASP A 57 -13.08 -6.82 25.32
C ASP A 57 -11.59 -6.65 25.68
N LEU A 58 -10.91 -5.71 25.02
CA LEU A 58 -9.47 -5.49 25.18
C LEU A 58 -9.08 -5.09 26.62
N PRO A 59 -8.02 -5.69 27.19
CA PRO A 59 -7.52 -5.28 28.50
C PRO A 59 -6.76 -3.94 28.46
N PRO A 60 -6.63 -3.23 29.59
CA PRO A 60 -5.84 -1.99 29.69
C PRO A 60 -4.35 -2.13 29.33
N SER A 61 -3.84 -3.36 29.39
CA SER A 61 -2.54 -3.82 28.88
C SER A 61 -2.75 -5.27 28.44
N ILE A 62 -2.36 -5.64 27.23
CA ILE A 62 -2.20 -7.07 26.91
C ILE A 62 -1.02 -7.65 27.72
N LYS A 63 -0.85 -8.97 27.69
CA LYS A 63 0.23 -9.64 28.41
C LYS A 63 0.88 -10.69 27.51
N VAL A 64 2.11 -10.40 27.07
CA VAL A 64 2.94 -11.34 26.31
C VAL A 64 3.48 -12.41 27.26
N LEU A 65 3.44 -13.67 26.82
CA LEU A 65 3.93 -14.81 27.60
C LEU A 65 5.43 -15.02 27.36
N GLN A 66 6.16 -15.31 28.45
CA GLN A 66 7.63 -15.28 28.47
C GLN A 66 8.28 -16.21 27.43
N ASN A 67 7.65 -17.36 27.16
CA ASN A 67 8.11 -18.33 26.17
C ASN A 67 8.08 -17.81 24.72
N GLU A 68 7.26 -16.81 24.39
CA GLU A 68 7.12 -16.26 23.03
C GLU A 68 7.76 -14.87 22.85
N GLN A 69 8.47 -14.36 23.86
CA GLN A 69 9.23 -13.12 23.73
C GLN A 69 10.38 -13.25 22.72
N GLN A 70 10.68 -12.15 22.02
CA GLN A 70 11.84 -11.98 21.13
C GLN A 70 11.96 -12.96 19.94
N LYS A 71 10.83 -13.52 19.47
CA LYS A 71 10.82 -14.48 18.34
C LYS A 71 10.51 -13.87 16.98
N TYR A 72 9.65 -12.86 16.91
CA TYR A 72 8.94 -12.52 15.66
C TYR A 72 9.50 -11.29 14.94
N GLN A 73 9.24 -11.21 13.64
CA GLN A 73 9.44 -10.04 12.80
C GLN A 73 8.10 -9.38 12.44
N SER A 74 7.01 -10.15 12.36
CA SER A 74 5.66 -9.67 12.10
C SER A 74 4.72 -10.07 13.23
N VAL A 75 3.97 -9.12 13.77
CA VAL A 75 2.91 -9.34 14.76
C VAL A 75 1.61 -8.80 14.18
N GLU A 76 0.60 -9.66 14.09
CA GLU A 76 -0.76 -9.30 13.67
C GLU A 76 -1.75 -9.52 14.81
N LEU A 77 -2.54 -8.51 15.16
CA LEU A 77 -3.65 -8.61 16.11
C LEU A 77 -4.98 -8.46 15.36
N VAL A 78 -5.91 -9.40 15.56
CA VAL A 78 -7.27 -9.35 14.97
C VAL A 78 -8.29 -9.26 16.09
N ILE A 79 -8.78 -8.05 16.35
CA ILE A 79 -9.72 -7.73 17.42
C ILE A 79 -11.13 -7.86 16.86
N ASN A 80 -11.76 -9.00 17.15
CA ASN A 80 -13.19 -9.20 16.97
C ASN A 80 -13.91 -8.82 18.27
N GLY A 81 -15.16 -8.39 18.14
CA GLY A 81 -16.09 -8.30 19.26
C GLY A 81 -17.39 -7.71 18.78
N GLU A 82 -18.54 -8.09 19.34
CA GLU A 82 -19.85 -7.58 18.92
C GLU A 82 -20.27 -6.32 19.71
N ARG A 83 -19.29 -5.64 20.33
CA ARG A 83 -19.47 -4.59 21.34
C ARG A 83 -18.46 -3.45 21.20
N ALA A 84 -18.65 -2.39 21.99
CA ALA A 84 -17.76 -1.24 22.05
C ALA A 84 -16.38 -1.62 22.59
N GLN A 85 -15.34 -1.47 21.77
CA GLN A 85 -13.96 -1.74 22.16
C GLN A 85 -13.30 -0.49 22.75
N ASN A 86 -12.73 -0.64 23.94
CA ASN A 86 -12.02 0.41 24.66
C ASN A 86 -10.53 0.10 24.62
N VAL A 87 -9.72 1.03 24.12
CA VAL A 87 -8.28 0.85 23.94
C VAL A 87 -7.55 1.88 24.79
N HIS A 88 -6.66 1.40 25.64
CA HIS A 88 -5.93 2.20 26.62
C HIS A 88 -4.51 2.53 26.13
N ASP A 89 -3.95 3.63 26.64
CA ASP A 89 -2.62 4.17 26.27
C ASP A 89 -1.46 3.15 26.33
N TYR A 90 -1.66 2.05 27.06
CA TYR A 90 -0.71 0.96 27.26
C TYR A 90 -1.21 -0.40 26.74
N THR A 91 -2.41 -0.49 26.14
CA THR A 91 -2.99 -1.76 25.66
C THR A 91 -2.02 -2.52 24.76
N PHE A 92 -1.35 -1.83 23.82
CA PHE A 92 -0.45 -2.47 22.85
C PHE A 92 1.06 -2.27 23.11
N GLU A 93 1.48 -1.52 24.15
CA GLU A 93 2.94 -1.39 24.43
C GLU A 93 3.64 -2.76 24.62
N PRO A 94 3.05 -3.76 25.32
CA PRO A 94 3.70 -5.05 25.49
C PRO A 94 3.98 -5.82 24.20
N VAL A 95 3.37 -5.46 23.05
CA VAL A 95 3.70 -6.02 21.73
C VAL A 95 5.21 -5.94 21.45
N LYS A 96 5.91 -4.89 21.92
CA LYS A 96 7.35 -4.74 21.67
C LYS A 96 8.21 -5.87 22.23
N GLN A 97 7.67 -6.66 23.17
CA GLN A 97 8.34 -7.84 23.75
C GLN A 97 8.37 -9.05 22.80
N LEU A 98 7.48 -9.11 21.81
CA LEU A 98 7.41 -10.21 20.82
C LEU A 98 8.52 -10.14 19.77
N TYR A 99 9.07 -8.96 19.50
CA TYR A 99 9.96 -8.74 18.36
C TYR A 99 11.40 -9.23 18.59
N LYS A 100 11.93 -9.95 17.60
CA LYS A 100 13.32 -10.40 17.57
C LYS A 100 14.27 -9.19 17.45
N PRO A 101 15.26 -9.02 18.36
CA PRO A 101 16.20 -7.90 18.31
C PRO A 101 17.05 -7.77 17.03
N GLU A 102 17.27 -8.89 16.32
CA GLU A 102 18.12 -8.98 15.13
C GLU A 102 17.32 -8.96 13.81
N ALA A 103 16.13 -8.33 13.79
CA ALA A 103 15.28 -8.30 12.60
C ALA A 103 15.51 -7.03 11.77
N ASP A 104 15.80 -7.18 10.47
CA ASP A 104 15.96 -6.05 9.54
C ASP A 104 14.67 -5.25 9.31
N ASN A 105 13.51 -5.87 9.58
CA ASN A 105 12.19 -5.28 9.43
C ASN A 105 11.30 -5.76 10.58
N LEU A 106 10.49 -4.85 11.13
CA LEU A 106 9.43 -5.13 12.10
C LEU A 106 8.07 -4.69 11.55
N GLU A 107 7.11 -5.61 11.47
CA GLU A 107 5.71 -5.31 11.11
C GLU A 107 4.80 -5.38 12.34
N PHE A 108 4.03 -4.32 12.59
CA PHE A 108 2.86 -4.36 13.46
C PHE A 108 1.59 -4.15 12.62
N ARG A 109 0.72 -5.17 12.58
CA ARG A 109 -0.58 -5.09 11.91
C ARG A 109 -1.68 -5.25 12.95
N ILE A 110 -2.67 -4.37 12.94
CA ILE A 110 -3.85 -4.50 13.79
C ILE A 110 -5.12 -4.29 12.99
N LYS A 111 -6.06 -5.22 13.17
CA LYS A 111 -7.37 -5.22 12.54
C LYS A 111 -8.43 -5.13 13.62
N PHE A 112 -9.36 -4.20 13.48
CA PHE A 112 -10.60 -4.16 14.24
C PHE A 112 -11.74 -4.61 13.32
N GLU A 113 -12.51 -5.61 13.76
CA GLU A 113 -13.63 -6.20 13.01
C GLU A 113 -14.88 -6.32 13.89
N LYS A 114 -16.07 -6.05 13.33
CA LYS A 114 -17.40 -6.37 13.92
C LYS A 114 -17.81 -5.60 15.21
N PHE A 115 -16.89 -4.83 15.81
CA PHE A 115 -17.06 -3.97 16.99
C PHE A 115 -18.14 -2.89 16.83
N SER A 116 -19.01 -2.69 17.82
CA SER A 116 -20.12 -1.73 17.71
C SER A 116 -19.70 -0.27 17.85
N GLU A 117 -18.59 0.00 18.55
CA GLU A 117 -17.94 1.31 18.73
C GLU A 117 -16.44 1.10 18.98
N LEU A 118 -15.59 2.11 18.75
CA LEU A 118 -14.15 2.05 19.01
C LEU A 118 -13.68 3.33 19.73
N HIS A 119 -13.35 3.17 21.00
CA HIS A 119 -12.91 4.24 21.90
C HIS A 119 -11.41 4.10 22.16
N LEU A 120 -10.60 4.88 21.45
CA LEU A 120 -9.19 5.04 21.79
C LEU A 120 -9.13 6.14 22.87
N SER A 121 -8.51 5.86 24.01
CA SER A 121 -8.51 6.78 25.16
C SER A 121 -7.27 7.67 25.26
N SER A 122 -6.33 7.55 24.30
CA SER A 122 -5.08 8.30 24.27
C SER A 122 -4.61 8.55 22.84
N PRO A 123 -4.14 9.75 22.50
CA PRO A 123 -3.34 9.97 21.30
C PRO A 123 -1.98 9.26 21.43
N SER A 124 -1.31 8.94 20.32
CA SER A 124 -0.04 8.20 20.32
C SER A 124 -0.10 6.74 20.82
N ILE A 125 -1.29 6.15 20.93
CA ILE A 125 -1.54 4.76 21.41
C ILE A 125 -0.76 3.68 20.63
N PHE A 126 -0.38 3.97 19.39
CA PHE A 126 0.40 3.07 18.52
C PHE A 126 1.92 3.35 18.55
N ASN A 127 2.39 4.44 19.16
CA ASN A 127 3.81 4.82 19.11
C ASN A 127 4.72 3.86 19.90
N LYS A 128 4.16 3.14 20.88
CA LYS A 128 4.90 2.29 21.83
C LYS A 128 5.00 0.81 21.43
N VAL A 129 4.52 0.42 20.23
CA VAL A 129 4.47 -1.00 19.82
C VAL A 129 5.80 -1.58 19.36
N PHE A 130 6.75 -0.72 18.96
CA PHE A 130 8.11 -1.14 18.55
C PHE A 130 9.11 -0.96 19.71
N PRO A 131 10.21 -1.73 19.75
CA PRO A 131 11.27 -1.54 20.73
C PRO A 131 11.90 -0.15 20.65
N ASP A 132 12.19 0.45 21.80
CA ASP A 132 12.59 1.87 21.90
C ASP A 132 14.04 2.14 21.40
N ASN A 133 14.88 1.10 21.30
CA ASN A 133 16.31 1.19 21.00
C ASN A 133 16.71 0.38 19.75
N LEU A 134 15.99 0.57 18.63
CA LEU A 134 16.31 -0.10 17.37
C LEU A 134 17.47 0.57 16.61
N PRO A 135 18.32 -0.20 15.91
CA PRO A 135 19.27 0.35 14.93
C PRO A 135 18.53 1.11 13.82
N SER A 136 19.11 2.22 13.35
CA SER A 136 18.52 3.08 12.30
C SER A 136 18.38 2.43 10.91
N THR A 137 18.88 1.20 10.76
CA THR A 137 18.70 0.35 9.57
C THR A 137 17.45 -0.52 9.61
N VAL A 138 16.86 -0.75 10.80
CA VAL A 138 15.67 -1.58 10.97
C VAL A 138 14.44 -0.83 10.50
N ARG A 139 13.72 -1.41 9.53
CA ARG A 139 12.49 -0.81 9.01
C ARG A 139 11.31 -1.08 9.93
N LYS A 140 10.54 -0.04 10.25
CA LYS A 140 9.28 -0.15 11.01
C LYS A 140 8.09 -0.01 10.05
N ILE A 141 7.24 -1.03 10.00
CA ILE A 141 6.06 -1.11 9.15
C ILE A 141 4.84 -1.23 10.06
N MET A 142 3.91 -0.30 9.97
CA MET A 142 2.65 -0.32 10.73
C MET A 142 1.46 -0.43 9.78
N ALA A 143 0.46 -1.21 10.15
CA ALA A 143 -0.80 -1.29 9.45
C ALA A 143 -1.99 -1.27 10.44
N LEU A 144 -2.95 -0.38 10.20
CA LEU A 144 -4.21 -0.29 10.94
C LEU A 144 -5.37 -0.48 9.96
N GLU A 145 -6.19 -1.50 10.22
CA GLU A 145 -7.34 -1.85 9.40
C GLU A 145 -8.62 -1.81 10.26
N VAL A 146 -9.66 -1.09 9.83
CA VAL A 146 -10.85 -0.79 10.64
C VAL A 146 -12.13 -1.10 9.85
N TYR A 147 -12.77 -2.23 10.18
CA TYR A 147 -13.89 -2.83 9.45
C TYR A 147 -15.20 -2.87 10.27
N ASN A 148 -15.92 -1.74 10.42
CA ASN A 148 -17.35 -1.80 10.80
C ASN A 148 -18.21 -0.58 10.36
N PRO A 149 -19.18 -0.75 9.43
CA PRO A 149 -20.57 -0.29 9.57
C PRO A 149 -20.82 1.15 10.05
N LEU A 150 -20.79 1.30 11.37
CA LEU A 150 -21.48 2.35 12.13
C LEU A 150 -20.52 3.23 12.95
N VAL A 151 -19.22 2.90 12.96
CA VAL A 151 -18.28 3.49 13.90
C VAL A 151 -17.52 4.66 13.28
N GLN A 152 -17.85 5.86 13.74
CA GLN A 152 -16.88 6.95 13.73
C GLN A 152 -15.86 6.68 14.85
N PRO A 153 -14.55 6.60 14.56
CA PRO A 153 -13.55 6.58 15.61
C PRO A 153 -13.71 7.86 16.46
N ASN A 154 -13.94 7.70 17.76
CA ASN A 154 -14.16 8.84 18.65
C ASN A 154 -12.93 9.76 18.70
N ASP A 155 -13.13 11.02 19.09
CA ASP A 155 -12.35 12.27 18.85
C ASP A 155 -10.79 12.25 18.97
N ASN A 156 -10.11 11.25 18.42
CA ASN A 156 -8.67 11.03 18.51
C ASN A 156 -7.91 11.80 17.44
N ALA A 157 -8.03 13.12 17.49
CA ALA A 157 -7.43 14.04 16.54
C ALA A 157 -5.90 13.88 16.41
N HIS A 158 -5.20 13.26 17.37
CA HIS A 158 -3.74 13.12 17.40
C HIS A 158 -3.24 11.66 17.39
N LEU A 159 -3.99 10.75 16.76
CA LEU A 159 -3.76 9.31 16.83
C LEU A 159 -2.33 8.85 16.50
N PHE A 160 -1.69 9.44 15.48
CA PHE A 160 -0.34 9.12 15.04
C PHE A 160 0.66 10.25 15.33
N SER A 161 0.34 11.14 16.28
CA SER A 161 1.22 12.25 16.62
C SER A 161 2.56 11.73 17.15
N ASN A 162 3.67 12.23 16.60
CA ASN A 162 5.05 11.79 16.87
C ASN A 162 5.34 10.32 16.51
N LEU A 163 4.52 9.67 15.69
CA LEU A 163 4.82 8.33 15.18
C LEU A 163 6.03 8.39 14.24
N ASN A 164 7.05 7.57 14.48
CA ASN A 164 8.23 7.45 13.61
C ASN A 164 8.28 6.04 12.98
N VAL A 165 8.00 5.92 11.68
CA VAL A 165 7.95 4.64 10.94
C VAL A 165 8.40 4.78 9.48
N ASP A 166 8.86 3.69 8.87
CA ASP A 166 9.19 3.65 7.44
C ASP A 166 7.92 3.52 6.57
N SER A 167 6.91 2.79 7.07
CA SER A 167 5.62 2.62 6.40
C SER A 167 4.47 2.69 7.40
N LEU A 168 3.41 3.42 7.05
CA LEU A 168 2.10 3.35 7.69
C LEU A 168 1.00 3.08 6.65
N GLU A 169 0.36 1.93 6.73
CA GLU A 169 -0.83 1.57 5.96
C GLU A 169 -2.10 1.80 6.80
N LEU A 170 -2.99 2.68 6.37
CA LEU A 170 -4.31 2.87 6.98
C LEU A 170 -5.40 2.39 6.00
N TYR A 171 -6.19 1.42 6.44
CA TYR A 171 -7.42 1.01 5.78
C TYR A 171 -8.61 1.30 6.69
N VAL A 172 -9.42 2.31 6.33
CA VAL A 172 -10.57 2.72 7.15
C VAL A 172 -11.75 3.04 6.24
N LEU A 173 -12.90 2.41 6.50
CA LEU A 173 -14.13 2.60 5.71
C LEU A 173 -14.88 3.91 6.02
N TYR A 174 -14.37 4.72 6.95
CA TYR A 174 -15.04 5.89 7.54
C TYR A 174 -14.11 7.10 7.62
N PRO A 175 -14.65 8.34 7.62
CA PRO A 175 -13.88 9.52 7.94
C PRO A 175 -13.28 9.44 9.35
N PHE A 176 -11.99 9.79 9.48
CA PHE A 176 -11.40 10.07 10.78
C PHE A 176 -11.98 11.37 11.35
N ARG A 177 -12.17 11.44 12.67
CA ARG A 177 -12.41 12.70 13.35
C ARG A 177 -11.07 13.40 13.63
N GLY A 178 -10.93 14.61 13.10
CA GLY A 178 -9.70 15.41 13.14
C GLY A 178 -9.24 15.80 11.74
N THR A 179 -8.17 16.60 11.67
CA THR A 179 -7.53 16.99 10.42
C THR A 179 -6.25 16.19 10.19
N PHE A 180 -5.77 16.09 8.95
CA PHE A 180 -4.48 15.47 8.63
C PHE A 180 -3.34 16.08 9.45
N GLN A 181 -3.37 17.41 9.60
CA GLN A 181 -2.42 18.17 10.42
C GLN A 181 -2.42 17.73 11.88
N GLN A 182 -3.59 17.48 12.46
CA GLN A 182 -3.73 17.00 13.83
C GLN A 182 -3.26 15.54 13.95
N LEU A 183 -3.72 14.66 13.04
CA LEU A 183 -3.53 13.21 13.12
C LEU A 183 -2.06 12.81 13.02
N PHE A 184 -1.30 13.51 12.18
CA PHE A 184 0.12 13.26 11.92
C PHE A 184 1.04 14.37 12.49
N ASN A 185 0.58 15.11 13.50
CA ASN A 185 1.34 16.17 14.17
C ASN A 185 2.69 15.65 14.70
N GLY A 186 3.81 16.14 14.16
CA GLY A 186 5.16 15.71 14.49
C GLY A 186 5.53 14.28 14.06
N ALA A 187 4.69 13.60 13.27
CA ALA A 187 5.00 12.27 12.76
C ALA A 187 6.12 12.31 11.71
N ASP A 188 6.96 11.27 11.65
CA ASP A 188 8.02 11.09 10.66
C ASP A 188 7.77 9.76 9.94
N ILE A 189 7.22 9.84 8.73
CA ILE A 189 6.71 8.70 7.96
C ILE A 189 7.27 8.76 6.54
N LYS A 190 8.06 7.75 6.15
CA LYS A 190 8.65 7.71 4.80
C LYS A 190 7.62 7.36 3.74
N PHE A 191 6.71 6.42 4.04
CA PHE A 191 5.58 6.07 3.19
C PHE A 191 4.27 6.01 4.00
N LEU A 192 3.33 6.90 3.69
CA LEU A 192 1.98 6.88 4.25
C LEU A 192 1.00 6.43 3.16
N ARG A 193 0.20 5.40 3.43
CA ARG A 193 -0.82 4.89 2.50
C ARG A 193 -2.20 4.98 3.12
N LEU A 194 -3.09 5.75 2.50
CA LEU A 194 -4.47 5.96 2.95
C LEU A 194 -5.45 5.27 1.98
N SER A 195 -6.12 4.22 2.46
CA SER A 195 -7.08 3.42 1.69
C SER A 195 -8.48 3.56 2.28
N GLY A 196 -9.37 4.20 1.54
CA GLY A 196 -10.68 4.64 2.06
C GLY A 196 -10.56 5.79 3.07
N GLY A 197 -11.72 6.23 3.57
CA GLY A 197 -11.85 7.23 4.62
C GLY A 197 -11.56 8.67 4.19
N ASP A 198 -12.45 9.59 4.58
CA ASP A 198 -12.20 11.03 4.40
C ASP A 198 -11.50 11.61 5.63
N ILE A 199 -10.18 11.74 5.53
CA ILE A 199 -9.44 12.68 6.39
C ILE A 199 -9.63 14.08 5.81
N ARG A 200 -9.94 15.06 6.66
CA ARG A 200 -10.01 16.48 6.25
C ARG A 200 -8.63 17.11 6.35
N SER A 201 -8.28 18.04 5.47
CA SER A 201 -7.15 18.95 5.71
C SER A 201 -7.65 20.29 6.21
N ASP A 202 -6.88 20.92 7.11
CA ASP A 202 -7.10 22.30 7.55
C ASP A 202 -5.85 23.12 7.25
N VAL A 203 -5.91 23.89 6.18
CA VAL A 203 -4.81 24.72 5.69
C VAL A 203 -4.48 25.91 6.59
N SER A 204 -5.29 26.18 7.63
CA SER A 204 -4.96 27.18 8.66
C SER A 204 -4.04 26.63 9.76
N GLN A 205 -3.96 25.30 9.92
CA GLN A 205 -3.07 24.65 10.87
C GLN A 205 -1.71 24.36 10.20
N PRO A 206 -0.58 24.74 10.82
CA PRO A 206 0.73 24.38 10.30
C PRO A 206 0.97 22.88 10.43
N PHE A 207 1.52 22.26 9.39
CA PHE A 207 1.95 20.87 9.48
C PHE A 207 3.36 20.78 10.06
N THR A 208 3.52 19.92 11.06
CA THR A 208 4.75 19.71 11.84
C THR A 208 5.41 18.36 11.59
N GLY A 209 4.72 17.46 10.89
CA GLY A 209 5.26 16.16 10.50
C GLY A 209 6.08 16.20 9.21
N ASN A 210 6.73 15.09 8.92
CA ASN A 210 7.46 14.79 7.70
C ASN A 210 6.82 13.57 7.03
N ILE A 211 6.11 13.78 5.91
CA ILE A 211 5.57 12.70 5.06
C ILE A 211 6.32 12.74 3.74
N ALA A 212 7.27 11.81 3.54
CA ALA A 212 8.08 11.84 2.33
C ALA A 212 7.25 11.43 1.09
N ARG A 213 6.52 10.31 1.17
CA ARG A 213 5.59 9.86 0.13
C ARG A 213 4.22 9.56 0.73
N LEU A 214 3.17 10.07 0.08
CA LEU A 214 1.77 9.82 0.42
C LEU A 214 1.04 9.16 -0.74
N GLU A 215 0.48 7.97 -0.53
CA GLU A 215 -0.43 7.31 -1.48
C GLU A 215 -1.88 7.40 -0.99
N LEU A 216 -2.77 7.90 -1.86
CA LEU A 216 -4.22 7.88 -1.66
C LEU A 216 -4.87 6.82 -2.55
N ALA A 217 -5.78 6.01 -2.00
CA ALA A 217 -6.58 5.05 -2.74
C ALA A 217 -8.08 5.24 -2.41
N LYS A 218 -8.84 5.79 -3.37
CA LYS A 218 -10.29 6.06 -3.21
C LYS A 218 -11.08 5.82 -4.50
N GLN A 219 -12.34 5.42 -4.34
CA GLN A 219 -13.36 5.52 -5.39
C GLN A 219 -13.82 6.99 -5.48
N ALA A 220 -13.91 7.54 -6.68
CA ALA A 220 -14.15 8.97 -6.89
C ALA A 220 -14.57 9.27 -8.34
N SER A 221 -15.73 9.92 -8.53
CA SER A 221 -16.22 10.35 -9.85
C SER A 221 -15.41 11.49 -10.48
N GLN A 222 -14.66 12.26 -9.68
CA GLN A 222 -13.81 13.37 -10.17
C GLN A 222 -12.51 13.49 -9.37
N LEU A 223 -11.46 13.98 -10.03
CA LEU A 223 -10.19 14.35 -9.38
C LEU A 223 -10.28 15.77 -8.78
N SER A 224 -11.08 15.94 -7.72
CA SER A 224 -11.33 17.23 -7.08
C SER A 224 -11.04 17.25 -5.58
N VAL A 225 -10.95 18.44 -4.99
CA VAL A 225 -10.68 18.67 -3.56
C VAL A 225 -11.67 17.98 -2.61
N GLN A 226 -12.85 17.61 -3.11
CA GLN A 226 -13.90 16.93 -2.36
C GLN A 226 -13.58 15.44 -2.17
N ASN A 227 -13.08 14.79 -3.23
CA ASN A 227 -12.71 13.37 -3.21
C ASN A 227 -11.28 13.18 -2.72
N PHE A 228 -10.35 13.98 -3.24
CA PHE A 228 -8.94 13.99 -2.88
C PHE A 228 -8.54 15.41 -2.46
N PRO A 229 -8.43 15.71 -1.16
CA PRO A 229 -7.90 16.99 -0.70
C PRO A 229 -6.38 17.04 -0.95
N ALA A 230 -5.82 18.25 -0.89
CA ALA A 230 -4.38 18.46 -0.86
C ALA A 230 -3.83 18.23 0.56
N TYR A 231 -2.67 17.57 0.64
CA TYR A 231 -1.97 17.26 1.88
C TYR A 231 -0.48 17.63 1.79
N PRO A 232 0.16 18.00 2.90
CA PRO A 232 1.59 18.31 2.96
C PRO A 232 2.45 17.04 2.95
N ALA A 233 2.84 16.61 1.76
CA ALA A 233 3.84 15.56 1.52
C ALA A 233 4.85 16.02 0.46
N HIS A 234 6.06 15.46 0.46
CA HIS A 234 7.06 15.78 -0.58
C HIS A 234 6.70 15.16 -1.94
N GLU A 235 6.11 13.97 -1.92
CA GLU A 235 5.60 13.26 -3.09
C GLU A 235 4.17 12.75 -2.81
N LEU A 236 3.23 13.03 -3.71
CA LEU A 236 1.86 12.53 -3.66
C LEU A 236 1.59 11.57 -4.83
N ILE A 237 0.88 10.48 -4.53
CA ILE A 237 0.42 9.45 -5.46
C ILE A 237 -1.10 9.29 -5.28
N ILE A 238 -1.87 9.29 -6.38
CA ILE A 238 -3.32 9.10 -6.35
C ILE A 238 -3.72 7.89 -7.18
N ASN A 239 -4.32 6.88 -6.54
CA ASN A 239 -5.09 5.83 -7.20
C ASN A 239 -6.59 6.19 -7.10
N ALA A 240 -7.17 6.61 -8.21
CA ALA A 240 -8.58 6.97 -8.31
C ALA A 240 -9.36 5.91 -9.10
N PHE A 241 -10.41 5.36 -8.50
CA PHE A 241 -11.26 4.36 -9.15
C PHE A 241 -12.60 4.97 -9.56
N TYR A 242 -13.02 4.73 -10.80
CA TYR A 242 -14.31 5.16 -11.38
C TYR A 242 -14.44 6.68 -11.55
N VAL A 243 -13.40 7.32 -12.11
CA VAL A 243 -13.48 8.72 -12.55
C VAL A 243 -14.39 8.81 -13.78
N THR A 244 -15.25 9.81 -13.81
CA THR A 244 -16.17 10.12 -14.92
C THR A 244 -16.05 11.58 -15.35
N ASP A 245 -15.86 12.51 -14.40
CA ASP A 245 -15.67 13.94 -14.65
C ASP A 245 -14.20 14.36 -14.45
N PHE A 246 -13.62 14.89 -15.52
CA PHE A 246 -12.26 15.43 -15.59
C PHE A 246 -12.24 16.97 -15.59
N THR A 247 -13.41 17.61 -15.64
CA THR A 247 -13.63 19.04 -15.83
C THR A 247 -13.95 19.77 -14.52
N SER A 248 -13.26 19.40 -13.44
CA SER A 248 -13.45 20.05 -12.14
C SER A 248 -13.15 21.56 -12.23
N GLU A 249 -14.14 22.38 -11.90
CA GLU A 249 -14.03 23.86 -11.87
C GLU A 249 -13.00 24.35 -10.83
N HIS A 250 -12.77 23.55 -9.78
CA HIS A 250 -11.95 23.89 -8.63
C HIS A 250 -10.91 22.78 -8.37
N PRO A 251 -9.93 22.58 -9.28
CA PRO A 251 -8.93 21.53 -9.16
C PRO A 251 -8.03 21.76 -7.93
N PRO A 252 -7.59 20.71 -7.23
CA PRO A 252 -6.62 20.83 -6.15
C PRO A 252 -5.29 21.42 -6.66
N ASN A 253 -4.63 22.24 -5.85
CA ASN A 253 -3.23 22.56 -6.12
C ASN A 253 -2.37 21.31 -5.83
N TYR A 254 -2.01 20.61 -6.90
CA TYR A 254 -1.27 19.37 -6.87
C TYR A 254 0.15 19.53 -7.44
N SER A 255 0.85 20.59 -7.02
CA SER A 255 2.26 20.84 -7.33
C SER A 255 3.21 19.70 -6.93
N ASN A 256 2.82 18.83 -5.99
CA ASN A 256 3.65 17.73 -5.47
C ASN A 256 3.13 16.34 -5.92
N LEU A 257 2.16 16.30 -6.85
CA LEU A 257 1.59 15.06 -7.39
C LEU A 257 2.50 14.48 -8.48
N GLY A 258 3.23 13.43 -8.11
CA GLY A 258 4.17 12.74 -9.01
C GLY A 258 3.51 11.65 -9.85
N GLU A 259 2.57 10.90 -9.25
CA GLU A 259 1.89 9.78 -9.92
C GLU A 259 0.36 9.80 -9.78
N VAL A 260 -0.33 9.53 -10.89
CA VAL A 260 -1.77 9.32 -10.97
C VAL A 260 -2.07 8.01 -11.66
N ARG A 261 -2.93 7.19 -11.06
CA ARG A 261 -3.52 5.99 -11.66
C ARG A 261 -5.04 6.14 -11.64
N ILE A 262 -5.68 6.11 -12.80
CA ILE A 262 -7.14 6.17 -12.92
C ILE A 262 -7.73 4.91 -13.54
N TYR A 263 -8.93 4.55 -13.08
CA TYR A 263 -9.89 3.77 -13.86
C TYR A 263 -11.05 4.69 -14.27
N SER A 264 -11.35 4.76 -15.58
CA SER A 264 -12.43 5.57 -16.14
C SER A 264 -13.47 4.73 -16.88
N GLN A 265 -14.74 5.05 -16.69
CA GLN A 265 -15.86 4.47 -17.45
C GLN A 265 -16.42 5.45 -18.51
N GLU A 266 -15.84 6.65 -18.62
CA GLU A 266 -16.21 7.66 -19.61
C GLU A 266 -15.01 8.09 -20.48
N ARG A 267 -15.31 8.69 -21.63
CA ARG A 267 -14.32 9.24 -22.58
C ARG A 267 -13.42 10.24 -21.87
N ILE A 268 -12.11 10.07 -21.97
CA ILE A 268 -11.15 11.04 -21.41
C ILE A 268 -11.14 12.28 -22.33
N PRO A 269 -11.57 13.48 -21.87
CA PRO A 269 -11.68 14.65 -22.73
C PRO A 269 -10.33 15.35 -22.93
N ALA A 270 -10.27 16.26 -23.91
CA ALA A 270 -9.13 17.16 -24.11
C ALA A 270 -8.78 17.91 -22.80
N ASN A 271 -7.48 18.07 -22.53
CA ASN A 271 -6.94 18.77 -21.36
C ASN A 271 -7.31 18.18 -19.97
N ALA A 272 -7.77 16.92 -19.89
CA ALA A 272 -8.22 16.26 -18.65
C ALA A 272 -7.22 16.34 -17.47
N PHE A 273 -5.92 16.46 -17.75
CA PHE A 273 -4.86 16.47 -16.73
C PHE A 273 -4.09 17.80 -16.63
N ARG A 274 -4.53 18.86 -17.31
CA ARG A 274 -3.81 20.16 -17.42
C ARG A 274 -3.42 20.81 -16.08
N ASN A 275 -4.10 20.43 -14.99
CA ASN A 275 -3.92 20.99 -13.66
C ASN A 275 -2.81 20.28 -12.85
N TYR A 276 -2.15 19.27 -13.43
CA TYR A 276 -1.14 18.42 -12.77
C TYR A 276 0.25 18.57 -13.44
N PRO A 277 0.84 19.79 -13.50
CA PRO A 277 2.00 20.09 -14.34
C PRO A 277 3.28 19.34 -13.96
N ASN A 278 3.38 18.84 -12.73
CA ASN A 278 4.56 18.13 -12.21
C ASN A 278 4.40 16.60 -12.22
N LEU A 279 3.34 16.09 -12.85
CA LEU A 279 3.07 14.67 -12.98
C LEU A 279 4.13 13.99 -13.85
N HIS A 280 4.88 13.05 -13.28
CA HIS A 280 5.89 12.26 -13.99
C HIS A 280 5.40 10.86 -14.38
N THR A 281 4.37 10.33 -13.70
CA THR A 281 3.79 9.01 -14.00
C THR A 281 2.27 9.09 -14.13
N LEU A 282 1.73 8.60 -15.25
CA LEU A 282 0.29 8.53 -15.49
C LEU A 282 -0.11 7.13 -15.98
N SER A 283 -1.05 6.50 -15.29
CA SER A 283 -1.70 5.25 -15.71
C SER A 283 -3.19 5.48 -15.93
N ILE A 284 -3.69 5.15 -17.11
CA ILE A 284 -5.11 5.23 -17.50
C ILE A 284 -5.59 3.82 -17.87
N THR A 285 -6.63 3.34 -17.18
CA THR A 285 -7.37 2.14 -17.58
C THR A 285 -8.79 2.54 -17.94
N THR A 286 -9.19 2.34 -19.18
CA THR A 286 -10.57 2.63 -19.65
C THR A 286 -10.87 1.81 -20.90
N ASP A 287 -12.14 1.48 -21.14
CA ASP A 287 -12.62 0.90 -22.40
C ASP A 287 -13.10 1.98 -23.40
N GLN A 288 -13.12 3.25 -22.99
CA GLN A 288 -13.60 4.38 -23.79
C GLN A 288 -12.49 5.07 -24.60
N GLU A 289 -12.88 5.98 -25.49
CA GLU A 289 -11.96 6.81 -26.27
C GLU A 289 -11.14 7.75 -25.35
N ILE A 290 -9.87 7.99 -25.71
CA ILE A 290 -9.03 9.04 -25.14
C ILE A 290 -8.85 10.11 -26.21
N ASP A 291 -9.29 11.33 -25.93
CA ASP A 291 -9.12 12.47 -26.83
C ASP A 291 -7.63 12.75 -27.11
N PRO A 292 -7.18 12.97 -28.36
CA PRO A 292 -5.77 13.22 -28.69
C PRO A 292 -5.12 14.38 -27.91
N HIS A 293 -5.92 15.32 -27.40
CA HIS A 293 -5.46 16.46 -26.59
C HIS A 293 -5.63 16.24 -25.08
N ALA A 294 -5.98 15.04 -24.60
CA ALA A 294 -6.22 14.76 -23.19
C ALA A 294 -5.02 15.05 -22.27
N LEU A 295 -3.81 14.84 -22.80
CA LEU A 295 -2.54 14.90 -22.06
C LEU A 295 -1.78 16.23 -22.26
N ASP A 296 -2.38 17.20 -22.92
CA ASP A 296 -1.76 18.51 -23.17
C ASP A 296 -1.40 19.23 -21.86
N GLY A 297 -0.18 19.77 -21.81
CA GLY A 297 0.39 20.43 -20.63
C GLY A 297 1.19 19.52 -19.70
N LEU A 298 1.16 18.19 -19.87
CA LEU A 298 1.93 17.23 -19.06
C LEU A 298 3.42 17.16 -19.47
N HIS A 299 4.10 18.31 -19.49
CA HIS A 299 5.47 18.43 -20.00
C HIS A 299 6.52 17.66 -19.17
N ASN A 300 6.23 17.35 -17.90
CA ASN A 300 7.13 16.58 -17.02
C ASN A 300 6.86 15.07 -17.03
N LEU A 301 5.93 14.58 -17.87
CA LEU A 301 5.57 13.16 -17.89
C LEU A 301 6.71 12.31 -18.42
N GLU A 302 7.18 11.36 -17.61
CA GLU A 302 8.24 10.41 -17.96
C GLU A 302 7.71 9.01 -18.25
N LYS A 303 6.59 8.61 -17.63
CA LYS A 303 5.94 7.31 -17.83
C LYS A 303 4.44 7.46 -18.10
N LEU A 304 3.98 6.84 -19.19
CA LEU A 304 2.58 6.75 -19.58
C LEU A 304 2.16 5.29 -19.77
N THR A 305 1.12 4.85 -19.05
CA THR A 305 0.51 3.52 -19.21
C THR A 305 -0.94 3.69 -19.65
N ILE A 306 -1.35 3.10 -20.78
CA ILE A 306 -2.74 3.12 -21.27
C ILE A 306 -3.24 1.69 -21.47
N LYS A 307 -4.33 1.34 -20.79
CA LYS A 307 -4.94 0.01 -20.76
C LYS A 307 -6.40 0.03 -21.19
N ASP A 308 -6.83 -1.13 -21.68
CA ASP A 308 -8.18 -1.49 -22.16
C ASP A 308 -8.73 -0.76 -23.39
N THR A 309 -8.29 0.47 -23.69
CA THR A 309 -8.63 1.19 -24.92
C THR A 309 -7.54 1.08 -25.99
N LYS A 310 -7.81 1.64 -27.18
CA LYS A 310 -6.82 1.91 -28.22
C LYS A 310 -6.38 3.39 -28.11
N PRO A 311 -5.11 3.70 -27.77
CA PRO A 311 -4.63 5.08 -27.77
C PRO A 311 -4.46 5.63 -29.20
N SER A 312 -4.67 6.94 -29.39
CA SER A 312 -4.10 7.64 -30.55
C SER A 312 -2.61 7.85 -30.30
N LEU A 313 -1.76 7.54 -31.28
CA LEU A 313 -0.31 7.81 -31.20
C LEU A 313 0.01 9.32 -31.27
N GLU A 314 -0.98 10.15 -31.59
CA GLU A 314 -0.87 11.62 -31.53
C GLU A 314 -0.72 12.13 -30.09
N LEU A 315 -1.21 11.39 -29.09
CA LEU A 315 -1.02 11.66 -27.65
C LEU A 315 0.47 11.85 -27.32
N LEU A 316 1.36 11.13 -28.00
CA LEU A 316 2.81 11.18 -27.80
C LEU A 316 3.48 12.40 -28.43
N ASN A 317 2.79 13.17 -29.29
CA ASN A 317 3.40 14.31 -29.99
C ASN A 317 3.67 15.51 -29.06
N ASN A 318 2.88 15.65 -27.99
CA ASN A 318 2.96 16.78 -27.04
C ASN A 318 3.68 16.42 -25.72
N LEU A 319 4.30 15.24 -25.65
CA LEU A 319 4.89 14.65 -24.44
C LEU A 319 6.41 14.44 -24.58
N PRO A 320 7.23 15.53 -24.58
CA PRO A 320 8.63 15.50 -25.01
C PRO A 320 9.59 14.75 -24.07
N ASN A 321 9.14 14.33 -22.88
CA ASN A 321 9.96 13.69 -21.84
C ASN A 321 9.55 12.24 -21.53
N VAL A 322 8.58 11.66 -22.25
CA VAL A 322 8.10 10.29 -21.98
C VAL A 322 9.15 9.25 -22.38
N LYS A 323 9.81 8.68 -21.36
CA LYS A 323 10.82 7.63 -21.49
C LYS A 323 10.18 6.24 -21.53
N GLU A 324 9.02 6.06 -20.91
CA GLU A 324 8.32 4.78 -20.84
C GLU A 324 6.87 4.90 -21.32
N PHE A 325 6.48 4.09 -22.31
CA PHE A 325 5.09 3.92 -22.75
C PHE A 325 4.66 2.45 -22.67
N GLU A 326 3.53 2.18 -22.04
CA GLU A 326 2.98 0.83 -21.89
C GLU A 326 1.56 0.82 -22.46
N THR A 327 1.30 -0.01 -23.47
CA THR A 327 -0.04 -0.15 -24.07
C THR A 327 -0.28 -1.53 -24.64
N ASN A 328 -1.56 -1.91 -24.79
CA ASN A 328 -1.92 -3.14 -25.48
C ASN A 328 -1.70 -2.98 -26.99
N VAL A 329 -0.59 -3.53 -27.49
CA VAL A 329 -0.16 -3.41 -28.89
C VAL A 329 -1.11 -4.13 -29.87
N ASP A 330 -1.79 -5.20 -29.44
CA ASP A 330 -2.75 -5.95 -30.26
C ASP A 330 -3.97 -5.11 -30.70
N LYS A 331 -4.21 -3.96 -30.06
CA LYS A 331 -5.27 -2.99 -30.42
C LYS A 331 -4.81 -1.95 -31.46
N LEU A 332 -3.53 -1.91 -31.80
CA LEU A 332 -2.98 -1.06 -32.87
C LEU A 332 -2.96 -1.83 -34.20
N SER A 333 -3.27 -1.16 -35.31
CA SER A 333 -3.08 -1.75 -36.65
C SER A 333 -1.60 -1.88 -36.99
N GLU A 334 -1.26 -2.76 -37.94
CA GLU A 334 0.14 -2.99 -38.39
C GLU A 334 0.89 -1.68 -38.72
N ARG A 335 0.20 -0.70 -39.32
CA ARG A 335 0.76 0.62 -39.59
C ARG A 335 1.08 1.39 -38.31
N GLU A 336 0.16 1.44 -37.37
CA GLU A 336 0.35 2.14 -36.09
C GLU A 336 1.42 1.44 -35.24
N GLN A 337 1.56 0.13 -35.33
CA GLN A 337 2.68 -0.60 -34.73
C GLN A 337 4.02 -0.17 -35.35
N CYS A 338 4.10 0.01 -36.68
CA CYS A 338 5.28 0.58 -37.33
C CYS A 338 5.55 2.04 -36.93
N ASP A 339 4.51 2.90 -36.92
CA ASP A 339 4.62 4.31 -36.53
C ASP A 339 5.10 4.45 -35.05
N LEU A 340 4.67 3.53 -34.17
CA LEU A 340 5.15 3.40 -32.80
C LEU A 340 6.62 2.94 -32.76
N VAL A 341 7.00 1.93 -33.56
CA VAL A 341 8.40 1.45 -33.65
C VAL A 341 9.34 2.53 -34.21
N GLU A 342 8.87 3.43 -35.08
CA GLU A 342 9.67 4.58 -35.53
C GLU A 342 9.88 5.60 -34.39
N LYS A 343 8.84 5.92 -33.60
CA LYS A 343 8.97 6.75 -32.39
C LYS A 343 9.95 6.13 -31.37
N LEU A 344 9.92 4.81 -31.21
CA LEU A 344 10.89 4.06 -30.38
C LEU A 344 12.32 4.16 -30.93
N ALA A 345 12.51 3.88 -32.23
CA ALA A 345 13.83 3.84 -32.85
C ALA A 345 14.52 5.21 -32.87
N ASN A 346 13.74 6.29 -32.95
CA ASN A 346 14.20 7.68 -32.83
C ASN A 346 14.49 8.10 -31.37
N GLY A 347 14.39 7.19 -30.39
CA GLY A 347 14.69 7.45 -28.98
C GLY A 347 13.70 8.38 -28.28
N GLN A 348 12.52 8.60 -28.86
CA GLN A 348 11.50 9.48 -28.26
C GLN A 348 10.78 8.82 -27.09
N VAL A 349 10.75 7.48 -27.04
CA VAL A 349 10.03 6.63 -26.09
C VAL A 349 10.76 5.28 -25.98
N ALA A 350 10.64 4.56 -24.86
CA ALA A 350 10.83 3.11 -24.78
C ALA A 350 9.50 2.42 -24.42
N VAL A 351 9.18 1.29 -25.06
CA VAL A 351 7.94 0.55 -24.81
C VAL A 351 8.22 -0.76 -24.08
N GLN A 352 7.38 -1.04 -23.08
CA GLN A 352 7.18 -2.38 -22.53
C GLN A 352 5.80 -2.87 -23.00
N ALA A 353 5.76 -4.08 -23.55
CA ALA A 353 4.57 -4.73 -24.10
C ALA A 353 4.15 -5.94 -23.24
#